data_AF-B4RH63-F1
#
_entry.id   AF-B4RH63-F1
#
_cell.length_a   1.000
_cell.length_b   1.000
_cell.length_c   1.000
_cell.angle_alpha   90.00
_cell.angle_beta   90.00
_cell.angle_gamma   90.00
#
_symmetry.space_group_name_H-M   'P 1'
#
loop_
_entity.id
_entity.type
_entity.pdbx_description
1 polymer ?
#
loop_
_entity_poly.entity_id
_entity_poly.type
_entity_poly.pdbx_seq_one_letter_code
_entity_poly.pdbx_strand_id
1 'polypeptide(L)' 'MALWIAIGIALGAGIGAVMDNAAVGIAVGVALGVALWAAGGRKGPPKT' A
#
# COMPACT_ATOMS: atom_id res chain seq x y z
N MET A 1 6.91 7.59 2.77
CA MET A 1 5.76 7.47 1.85
C MET A 1 6.11 6.74 0.55
N ALA A 2 7.07 7.23 -0.25
CA ALA A 2 7.32 6.72 -1.60
C ALA A 2 7.58 5.21 -1.70
N LEU A 3 8.38 4.63 -0.78
CA LEU A 3 8.64 3.18 -0.75
C LEU A 3 7.37 2.36 -0.53
N TRP A 4 6.52 2.76 0.43
CA TRP A 4 5.28 2.05 0.74
C TRP A 4 4.24 2.14 -0.37
N ILE A 5 4.20 3.29 -1.06
CA ILE A 5 3.38 3.45 -2.27
C ILE A 5 3.90 2.53 -3.37
N ALA A 6 5.22 2.46 -3.61
CA ALA A 6 5.81 1.60 -4.63
C ALA A 6 5.54 0.11 -4.35
N ILE A 7 5.69 -0.33 -3.10
CA ILE A 7 5.35 -1.69 -2.66
C ILE A 7 3.85 -1.95 -2.85
N GLY A 8 3.00 -1.00 -2.44
CA GLY A 8 1.56 -1.08 -2.62
C GLY A 8 1.15 -1.22 -4.08
N ILE A 9 1.71 -0.40 -4.97
CA ILE A 9 1.44 -0.46 -6.41
C ILE A 9 1.93 -1.78 -7.02
N ALA A 10 3.12 -2.27 -6.65
CA ALA A 10 3.64 -3.54 -7.16
C ALA A 10 2.74 -4.73 -6.79
N LEU A 11 2.28 -4.78 -5.53
CA LEU A 11 1.33 -5.79 -5.07
C LEU A 11 -0.05 -5.63 -5.71
N GLY A 12 -0.55 -4.40 -5.76
CA GLY A 12 -1.84 -4.08 -6.36
C GLY A 12 -1.89 -4.36 -7.86
N ALA A 13 -0.82 -4.06 -8.59
CA ALA A 13 -0.71 -4.38 -10.02
C ALA A 13 -0.71 -5.89 -10.26
N GLY A 14 -0.06 -6.67 -9.40
CA GLY A 14 -0.11 -8.13 -9.44
C GLY A 14 -1.53 -8.67 -9.24
N ILE A 15 -2.27 -8.13 -8.26
CA ILE A 15 -3.68 -8.50 -8.03
C ILE A 15 -4.56 -8.06 -9.23
N GLY A 16 -4.36 -6.84 -9.73
CA GLY A 16 -5.08 -6.32 -10.89
C GLY A 16 -4.86 -7.13 -12.14
N ALA A 17 -3.66 -7.68 -12.35
CA ALA A 17 -3.37 -8.56 -13.47
C ALA A 17 -4.13 -9.90 -13.39
N VAL A 18 -4.28 -10.48 -12.19
CA VAL A 18 -5.07 -11.71 -12.00
C VAL A 18 -6.57 -11.46 -12.21
N MET A 19 -7.04 -10.26 -11.90
CA MET A 19 -8.44 -9.87 -12.03
C MET A 19 -8.79 -9.30 -13.41
N ASP A 20 -7.84 -9.28 -14.36
CA ASP A 20 -7.96 -8.60 -15.66
C ASP A 20 -8.42 -7.13 -15.52
N ASN A 21 -8.11 -6.51 -14.38
CA ASN A 21 -8.55 -5.18 -14.02
C ASN A 21 -7.42 -4.42 -13.29
N ALA A 22 -6.52 -3.88 -14.10
CA ALA A 22 -5.38 -3.09 -13.62
C ALA A 22 -5.82 -1.84 -12.83
N ALA A 23 -6.95 -1.23 -13.18
CA ALA A 23 -7.45 -0.04 -12.49
C ALA A 23 -7.83 -0.36 -11.03
N VAL A 24 -8.56 -1.46 -10.81
CA VAL A 24 -8.90 -1.92 -9.45
C VAL A 24 -7.66 -2.36 -8.70
N GLY A 25 -6.73 -3.07 -9.35
CA GLY A 25 -5.47 -3.48 -8.74
C GLY A 25 -4.64 -2.30 -8.23
N ILE A 26 -4.44 -1.27 -9.04
CA ILE A 26 -3.69 -0.07 -8.64
C ILE A 26 -4.42 0.69 -7.52
N ALA A 27 -5.75 0.82 -7.58
CA ALA A 27 -6.53 1.48 -6.53
C ALA A 27 -6.38 0.78 -5.17
N VAL A 28 -6.51 -0.55 -5.15
CA VAL A 28 -6.30 -1.37 -3.95
C VAL A 28 -4.84 -1.30 -3.48
N GLY A 29 -3.88 -1.36 -4.41
CA GLY A 29 -2.46 -1.26 -4.12
C GLY A 29 -2.05 0.05 -3.45
N VAL A 30 -2.54 1.17 -3.96
CA VAL A 30 -2.30 2.50 -3.37
C VAL A 30 -2.95 2.59 -1.99
N ALA A 31 -4.19 2.13 -1.83
CA ALA A 31 -4.88 2.12 -0.54
C ALA A 31 -4.12 1.30 0.51
N LEU A 32 -3.62 0.11 0.14
CA LEU A 32 -2.81 -0.74 1.01
C LEU A 32 -1.46 -0.09 1.35
N GLY A 33 -0.77 0.49 0.37
CA GLY A 33 0.50 1.19 0.59
C GLY A 33 0.37 2.36 1.56
N VAL A 34 -0.71 3.15 1.45
CA VAL A 34 -1.03 4.23 2.39
C VAL A 34 -1.37 3.69 3.77
N ALA A 35 -2.19 2.64 3.86
CA ALA A 35 -2.57 2.02 5.13
C ALA A 35 -1.35 1.44 5.88
N LEU A 36 -0.44 0.76 5.18
CA LEU A 36 0.80 0.22 5.75
C LEU A 36 1.74 1.32 6.21
N TRP A 37 1.90 2.39 5.42
CA TRP A 37 2.69 3.54 5.85
C TRP A 37 2.09 4.21 7.10
N ALA A 38 0.77 4.38 7.14
CA ALA A 38 0.07 4.95 8.28
C ALA A 38 0.13 4.06 9.53
N ALA A 39 0.13 2.73 9.37
CA ALA A 39 0.27 1.77 10.47
C ALA A 39 1.70 1.73 11.01
N GLY A 40 2.70 1.68 10.13
CA GLY A 40 4.13 1.63 10.51
C GLY A 40 4.70 2.97 10.98
N GLY A 41 4.08 4.09 10.60
CA GLY A 41 4.45 5.44 11.03
C GLY A 41 3.99 5.80 12.46
N ARG A 42 3.08 5.02 13.05
CA ARG A 42 2.64 5.18 14.45
C ARG A 42 3.63 4.51 15.41
N LYS A 43 4.90 4.93 15.40
CA LYS A 43 5.68 4.85 16.65
C LYS A 43 5.15 5.96 17.55
N GLY A 44 4.18 5.62 18.41
CA GLY A 44 3.81 6.51 19.50
C GLY A 44 5.06 6.89 20.29
N PRO A 45 5.13 8.12 20.84
CA PRO A 45 6.30 8.57 21.59
C PRO A 45 6.66 7.53 22.66
N PRO A 46 7.96 7.29 22.91
CA PRO A 46 8.38 6.36 23.96
C PRO A 46 7.68 6.73 25.25
N LYS A 47 6.90 5.79 25.78
CA LYS A 47 6.33 5.90 27.11
C LYS A 47 7.49 5.62 28.07
N THR A 48 8.12 6.71 28.51
CA THR A 48 9.02 6.89 29.68
C THR A 48 9.80 5.69 30.16
#